data_AF-A0A2I1HPP7-F1
#
_entry.id   AF-A0A2I1HPP7-F1
#
_cell.length_a   1.000
_cell.length_b   1.000
_cell.length_c   1.000
_cell.angle_alpha   90.00
_cell.angle_beta   90.00
_cell.angle_gamma   90.00
#
_symmetry.space_group_name_H-M   'P 1'
#
loop_
_entity.id
_entity.type
_entity.pdbx_description
1 polymer ?
#
loop_
_entity_poly.entity_id
_entity_poly.type
_entity_poly.pdbx_seq_one_letter_code
_entity_poly.pdbx_strand_id
1 'polypeptide(L)'
;MLYNYNKGPCAVCGREKSKESKERFRKIQTQTLAKAQMSPEASLLTVKLQVGYELCQEHYNKLVCYDRNMKSSKRRNNTINDTAYHGKNIQEKRVRLSQENNAITIEQLELQIKELEKELERSQMNGNNNESAQLSNFFNSQMERMTRVLYQHQREGNLPIQNADEFVCLIEARDPELCGFFDILFRSMNPNEKNKKTR
;
A
#
# COMPACT_ATOMS: atom_id res chain seq x y z
N MET A 1 21.96 -32.55 -17.81
CA MET A 1 21.04 -32.74 -16.67
C MET A 1 19.90 -31.74 -16.80
N LEU A 2 18.71 -32.19 -17.21
CA LEU A 2 17.52 -31.33 -17.24
C LEU A 2 17.08 -31.10 -15.79
N TYR A 3 17.28 -29.89 -15.27
CA TYR A 3 16.66 -29.50 -14.00
C TYR A 3 15.15 -29.51 -14.22
N ASN A 4 14.48 -30.53 -13.70
CA ASN A 4 13.02 -30.60 -13.67
C ASN A 4 12.53 -29.54 -12.69
N TYR A 5 12.29 -28.33 -13.21
CA TYR A 5 11.61 -27.29 -12.47
C TYR A 5 10.15 -27.69 -12.27
N ASN A 6 9.65 -27.57 -11.05
CA ASN A 6 8.23 -27.71 -10.73
C ASN A 6 7.44 -26.64 -11.50
N LYS A 7 6.47 -27.06 -12.31
CA LYS A 7 5.72 -26.23 -13.27
C LYS A 7 4.23 -26.11 -12.94
N GLY A 8 3.78 -26.74 -11.86
CA GLY A 8 2.36 -26.90 -11.57
C GLY A 8 1.75 -28.06 -12.38
N PRO A 9 0.41 -28.22 -12.34
CA PRO A 9 -0.54 -27.31 -11.71
C PRO A 9 -0.55 -27.40 -10.18
N CYS A 10 -0.95 -26.31 -9.52
CA CYS A 10 -1.23 -26.30 -8.09
C CYS A 10 -2.42 -27.23 -7.80
N ALA A 11 -2.25 -28.22 -6.93
CA ALA A 11 -3.31 -29.16 -6.58
C ALA A 11 -4.53 -28.54 -5.87
N VAL A 12 -4.42 -27.30 -5.39
CA VAL A 12 -5.51 -26.58 -4.69
C VAL A 12 -6.27 -25.64 -5.63
N CYS A 13 -5.56 -24.83 -6.42
CA CYS A 13 -6.16 -23.80 -7.28
C CYS A 13 -6.04 -24.06 -8.78
N GLY A 14 -5.46 -25.19 -9.18
CA GLY A 14 -5.29 -25.58 -10.59
C GLY A 14 -4.31 -24.73 -11.40
N ARG A 15 -3.72 -23.66 -10.84
CA ARG A 15 -2.84 -22.75 -11.58
C ARG A 15 -1.56 -23.44 -12.01
N GLU A 16 -1.21 -23.30 -13.28
CA GLU A 16 0.08 -23.66 -13.83
C GLU A 16 1.06 -22.49 -13.75
N LYS A 17 2.35 -22.79 -13.78
CA LYS A 17 3.39 -21.77 -13.83
C LYS A 17 3.42 -21.14 -15.22
N SER A 18 2.97 -19.90 -15.35
CA SER A 18 3.13 -19.14 -16.60
C SER A 18 4.61 -18.82 -16.84
N LYS A 19 5.05 -18.77 -18.12
CA LYS A 19 6.43 -18.44 -18.50
C LYS A 19 6.87 -17.06 -18.00
N GLU A 20 5.92 -16.16 -17.78
CA GLU A 20 6.13 -14.78 -17.32
C GLU A 20 6.08 -14.65 -15.78
N SER A 21 5.49 -15.62 -15.09
CA SER A 21 5.40 -15.61 -13.62
C SER A 21 6.69 -16.10 -12.97
N LYS A 22 7.21 -15.31 -12.02
CA LYS A 22 8.28 -15.75 -11.09
C LYS A 22 7.75 -16.63 -9.95
N GLU A 23 6.49 -17.09 -10.04
CA GLU A 23 5.84 -17.86 -8.99
C GLU A 23 6.54 -19.21 -8.80
N ARG A 24 6.77 -19.57 -7.53
CA ARG A 24 7.46 -20.81 -7.16
C ARG A 24 6.44 -21.89 -6.84
N PHE A 25 6.62 -23.05 -7.45
CA PHE A 25 5.84 -24.24 -7.16
C PHE A 25 6.68 -25.22 -6.33
N ARG A 26 6.07 -25.80 -5.31
CA ARG A 26 6.72 -26.71 -4.37
C ARG A 26 5.98 -28.04 -4.37
N LYS A 27 6.74 -29.10 -4.59
CA LYS A 27 6.24 -30.47 -4.53
C LYS A 27 6.02 -30.92 -3.09
N ILE A 28 4.89 -31.55 -2.83
CA ILE A 28 4.55 -32.18 -1.56
C ILE A 28 5.36 -33.47 -1.44
N GLN A 29 6.24 -33.49 -0.45
CA GLN A 29 6.96 -34.67 0.03
C GLN A 29 6.23 -35.25 1.24
N THR A 30 6.58 -36.49 1.62
CA THR A 30 5.96 -37.22 2.73
C THR A 30 5.91 -36.42 4.04
N GLN A 31 7.01 -35.75 4.40
CA GLN A 31 7.09 -34.92 5.62
C GLN A 31 6.20 -33.68 5.54
N THR A 32 6.11 -33.06 4.36
CA THR A 32 5.27 -31.87 4.16
C THR A 32 3.79 -32.21 4.05
N LEU A 33 3.44 -33.41 3.62
CA LEU A 33 2.06 -33.88 3.58
C LEU A 33 1.49 -34.02 4.99
N ALA A 34 2.25 -34.62 5.92
CA ALA A 34 1.85 -34.72 7.32
C ALA A 34 1.61 -33.33 7.93
N LYS A 35 2.44 -32.34 7.60
CA LYS A 35 2.22 -30.93 8.02
C LYS A 35 0.99 -30.32 7.38
N ALA A 36 0.81 -30.51 6.07
CA ALA A 36 -0.36 -30.02 5.36
C ALA A 36 -1.66 -30.54 5.97
N GLN A 37 -1.71 -31.82 6.35
CA GLN A 37 -2.89 -32.44 6.97
C GLN A 37 -3.20 -31.91 8.37
N MET A 38 -2.20 -31.37 9.08
CA MET A 38 -2.37 -30.80 10.42
C MET A 38 -2.73 -29.31 10.40
N SER A 39 -2.78 -28.68 9.23
CA SER A 39 -3.16 -27.26 9.11
C SER A 39 -4.67 -27.07 9.29
N PRO A 40 -5.11 -25.95 9.90
CA PRO A 40 -6.54 -25.62 9.99
C PRO A 40 -7.24 -25.58 8.63
N GLU A 41 -6.53 -25.11 7.61
CA GLU A 41 -7.00 -24.99 6.24
C GLU A 41 -7.12 -26.36 5.53
N ALA A 42 -6.54 -27.43 6.08
CA ALA A 42 -6.66 -28.78 5.54
C ALA A 42 -8.11 -29.28 5.53
N SER A 43 -8.89 -28.91 6.56
CA SER A 43 -10.29 -29.31 6.70
C SER A 43 -11.21 -28.62 5.70
N LEU A 44 -10.78 -27.50 5.11
CA LEU A 44 -11.53 -26.73 4.12
C LEU A 44 -11.20 -27.11 2.67
N LEU A 45 -10.20 -27.99 2.48
CA LEU A 45 -9.83 -28.46 1.16
C LEU A 45 -10.82 -29.49 0.63
N THR A 46 -11.35 -29.22 -0.56
CA THR A 46 -12.13 -30.18 -1.35
C THR A 46 -11.25 -31.27 -1.98
N VAL A 47 -9.94 -31.02 -2.12
CA VAL A 47 -8.97 -31.92 -2.76
C VAL A 47 -8.11 -32.62 -1.70
N LYS A 48 -8.09 -33.96 -1.74
CA LYS A 48 -7.21 -34.77 -0.90
C LYS A 48 -5.77 -34.69 -1.43
N LEU A 49 -4.91 -33.98 -0.70
CA LEU A 49 -3.50 -33.85 -1.05
C LEU A 49 -2.76 -35.19 -0.94
N GLN A 50 -1.90 -35.48 -1.91
CA GLN A 50 -1.05 -36.67 -1.94
C GLN A 50 0.42 -36.30 -2.17
N VAL A 51 1.32 -37.22 -1.80
CA VAL A 51 2.75 -37.08 -2.11
C VAL A 51 2.91 -37.05 -3.62
N GLY A 52 3.68 -36.08 -4.11
CA GLY A 52 3.91 -35.90 -5.54
C GLY A 52 3.19 -34.70 -6.15
N TYR A 53 2.13 -34.20 -5.51
CA TYR A 53 1.42 -33.00 -5.97
C TYR A 53 2.24 -31.73 -5.79
N GLU A 54 2.00 -30.74 -6.63
CA GLU A 54 2.67 -29.44 -6.54
C GLU A 54 1.70 -28.39 -6.00
N LEU A 55 2.21 -27.48 -5.18
CA LEU A 55 1.47 -26.34 -4.65
C LEU A 55 2.16 -25.05 -5.07
N CYS A 56 1.38 -24.03 -5.41
CA CYS A 56 1.94 -22.69 -5.54
C CYS A 56 2.42 -22.18 -4.16
N GLN A 57 3.25 -21.14 -4.17
CA GLN A 57 3.91 -20.65 -2.96
C GLN A 57 2.91 -20.20 -1.89
N GLU A 58 1.77 -19.64 -2.29
CA GLU A 58 0.71 -19.20 -1.38
C GLU A 58 0.08 -20.39 -0.64
N HIS A 59 -0.42 -21.39 -1.37
CA HIS A 59 -1.04 -22.59 -0.79
C HIS A 59 -0.04 -23.41 0.03
N TYR A 60 1.22 -23.47 -0.41
CA TYR A 60 2.27 -24.11 0.38
C TYR A 60 2.48 -23.40 1.72
N ASN A 61 2.41 -22.07 1.78
CA ASN A 61 2.55 -21.34 3.03
C ASN A 61 1.36 -21.58 3.96
N LYS A 62 0.13 -21.53 3.42
CA LYS A 62 -1.10 -21.77 4.20
C LYS A 62 -1.20 -23.19 4.73
N LEU A 63 -0.74 -24.19 3.98
CA LEU A 63 -0.90 -25.60 4.38
C LEU A 63 0.31 -26.16 5.11
N VAL A 64 1.53 -25.88 4.63
CA VAL A 64 2.75 -26.52 5.17
C VAL A 64 3.48 -25.63 6.17
N CYS A 65 3.37 -24.31 6.03
CA CYS A 65 4.09 -23.33 6.87
C CYS A 65 3.16 -22.56 7.81
N TYR A 66 1.95 -23.05 8.04
CA TYR A 66 0.92 -22.41 8.87
C TYR A 66 1.40 -22.09 10.30
N ASP A 67 2.35 -22.87 10.81
CA ASP A 67 2.91 -22.75 12.15
C ASP A 67 4.09 -21.75 12.26
N ARG A 68 4.61 -21.23 11.14
CA ARG A 68 5.84 -20.39 11.16
C ARG A 68 5.66 -19.06 11.87
N ASN A 69 4.44 -18.53 11.89
CA ASN A 69 4.11 -17.28 12.60
C ASN A 69 3.48 -17.53 13.98
N MET A 70 3.27 -18.79 14.37
CA MET A 70 2.64 -19.19 15.64
C MET A 70 3.66 -19.44 16.76
N LYS A 71 4.96 -19.53 16.44
CA LYS A 71 6.00 -19.70 17.46
C LYS A 71 6.31 -18.34 18.08
N SER A 72 5.57 -17.99 19.13
CA SER A 72 5.98 -16.95 20.06
C SER A 72 7.37 -17.33 20.59
N SER A 73 8.36 -16.49 20.31
CA SER A 73 9.68 -16.61 20.92
C SER A 73 9.47 -16.65 22.43
N LYS A 74 9.73 -17.79 23.08
CA LYS A 74 9.93 -17.83 24.54
C LYS A 74 11.10 -16.89 24.83
N ARG A 75 10.79 -15.63 25.12
CA ARG A 75 11.77 -14.65 25.61
C ARG A 75 12.32 -15.24 26.90
N ARG A 76 13.56 -15.74 26.84
CA ARG A 76 14.36 -15.95 28.04
C ARG A 76 14.53 -14.57 28.66
N ASN A 77 13.85 -14.34 29.78
CA ASN A 77 14.16 -13.19 30.63
C ASN A 77 15.56 -13.43 31.20
N ASN A 78 16.58 -12.85 30.57
CA ASN A 78 17.84 -12.61 31.26
C ASN A 78 17.95 -11.11 31.49
N THR A 79 17.98 -10.79 32.77
CA THR A 79 18.21 -9.51 33.39
C THR A 79 19.59 -8.93 33.06
N ILE A 80 19.65 -7.60 33.16
CA ILE A 80 20.84 -6.75 33.42
C ILE A 80 21.56 -6.19 32.17
N ASN A 81 21.26 -4.90 31.97
CA ASN A 81 22.14 -3.78 31.63
C ASN A 81 23.15 -3.93 30.50
N ASP A 82 22.92 -3.18 29.40
CA ASP A 82 23.93 -2.20 29.00
C ASP A 82 23.30 -1.06 28.18
N THR A 83 23.28 0.13 28.76
CA THR A 83 22.99 1.39 28.07
C THR A 83 24.32 2.05 27.75
N ALA A 84 24.84 1.84 26.54
CA ALA A 84 25.96 2.62 26.03
C ALA A 84 25.97 2.70 24.50
N TYR A 85 25.93 3.94 24.01
CA TYR A 85 26.45 4.44 22.73
C TYR A 85 25.64 4.32 21.42
N HIS A 86 25.00 5.46 21.10
CA HIS A 86 24.69 6.06 19.80
C HIS A 86 24.51 5.21 18.52
N GLY A 87 23.33 5.38 17.90
CA GLY A 87 23.15 5.07 16.48
C GLY A 87 21.76 5.40 15.92
N LYS A 88 21.42 6.69 15.82
CA LYS A 88 20.50 7.32 14.84
C LYS A 88 19.13 6.68 14.54
N ASN A 89 18.09 7.47 14.79
CA ASN A 89 16.88 7.63 13.97
C ASN A 89 16.20 6.36 13.43
N ILE A 90 15.26 5.81 14.19
CA ILE A 90 13.94 5.46 13.64
C ILE A 90 12.90 5.86 14.69
N GLN A 91 12.27 7.03 14.53
CA GLN A 91 10.97 7.27 15.14
C GLN A 91 9.97 6.39 14.40
N GLU A 92 9.96 5.09 14.73
CA GLU A 92 8.92 4.18 14.30
C GLU A 92 7.70 4.52 15.15
N LYS A 93 6.86 5.39 14.58
CA LYS A 93 5.45 5.54 14.92
C LYS A 93 4.89 4.14 15.15
N ARG A 94 4.68 3.77 16.41
CA ARG A 94 3.95 2.56 16.78
C ARG A 94 2.50 2.76 16.35
N VAL A 95 2.18 2.37 15.12
CA VAL A 95 0.80 2.09 14.74
C VAL A 95 0.44 0.77 15.43
N ARG A 96 -0.29 0.87 16.54
CA ARG A 96 -1.03 -0.28 17.06
C ARG A 96 -2.13 -0.58 16.03
N LEU A 97 -1.92 -1.59 15.20
CA LEU A 97 -3.05 -2.28 14.59
C LEU A 97 -3.61 -3.22 15.66
N SER A 98 -4.63 -2.74 16.38
CA SER A 98 -5.57 -3.64 17.04
C SER A 98 -6.14 -4.55 15.95
N GLN A 99 -5.92 -5.85 16.08
CA GLN A 99 -6.73 -6.82 15.37
C GLN A 99 -8.15 -6.73 15.93
N GLU A 100 -8.94 -5.84 15.33
CA GLU A 100 -10.39 -5.95 15.41
C GLU A 100 -10.79 -7.12 14.52
N ASN A 101 -11.41 -8.12 15.12
CA ASN A 101 -12.11 -9.16 14.40
C ASN A 101 -13.30 -8.52 13.69
N ASN A 102 -13.05 -7.92 12.52
CA ASN A 102 -14.10 -7.45 11.65
C ASN A 102 -14.68 -8.67 10.95
N ALA A 103 -15.65 -9.31 11.60
CA ALA A 103 -16.66 -10.07 10.87
C ALA A 103 -17.42 -9.06 10.01
N ILE A 104 -16.88 -8.77 8.82
CA ILE A 104 -17.51 -7.89 7.85
C ILE A 104 -18.81 -8.58 7.45
N THR A 105 -19.94 -7.98 7.82
CA THR A 105 -21.25 -8.51 7.46
C THR A 105 -21.45 -8.36 5.95
N ILE A 106 -22.30 -9.21 5.36
CA ILE A 106 -22.60 -9.16 3.93
C ILE A 106 -23.04 -7.74 3.52
N GLU A 107 -23.80 -7.06 4.36
CA GLU A 107 -24.23 -5.67 4.16
C GLU A 107 -23.06 -4.67 4.06
N GLN A 108 -21.98 -4.87 4.82
CA GLN A 108 -20.80 -4.00 4.75
C GLN A 108 -20.01 -4.23 3.45
N LEU A 109 -19.97 -5.47 2.94
CA LEU A 109 -19.39 -5.76 1.64
C LEU A 109 -20.24 -5.20 0.49
N GLU A 110 -21.56 -5.28 0.60
CA GLU A 110 -22.48 -4.69 -0.38
C GLU A 110 -22.32 -3.15 -0.44
N LEU A 111 -22.16 -2.49 0.70
CA LEU A 111 -21.85 -1.07 0.75
C LEU A 111 -20.49 -0.75 0.11
N GLN A 112 -19.46 -1.55 0.37
CA GLN A 112 -18.15 -1.36 -0.25
C GLN A 112 -18.17 -1.59 -1.77
N ILE A 113 -18.90 -2.59 -2.24
CA ILE A 113 -19.07 -2.84 -3.68
C ILE A 113 -19.76 -1.64 -4.33
N LYS A 114 -20.83 -1.12 -3.71
CA LYS A 114 -21.56 0.04 -4.23
C LYS A 114 -20.71 1.32 -4.25
N GLU A 115 -19.83 1.49 -3.28
CA GLU A 115 -18.89 2.61 -3.24
C GLU A 115 -17.78 2.47 -4.30
N LEU A 116 -17.23 1.27 -4.47
CA LEU A 116 -16.24 0.96 -5.49
C LEU A 116 -16.81 1.08 -6.91
N GLU A 117 -18.06 0.68 -7.14
CA GLU A 117 -18.77 0.89 -8.41
C GLU A 117 -18.90 2.38 -8.73
N LYS A 118 -19.23 3.20 -7.71
CA LYS A 118 -19.31 4.66 -7.86
C LYS A 118 -17.94 5.30 -8.12
N GLU A 119 -16.85 4.78 -7.55
CA GLU A 119 -15.48 5.19 -7.87
C GLU A 119 -15.06 4.78 -9.29
N LEU A 120 -15.49 3.60 -9.74
CA LEU A 120 -15.24 3.12 -11.09
C LEU A 120 -15.99 3.97 -12.12
N GLU A 121 -17.24 4.34 -11.88
CA GLU A 121 -18.01 5.29 -12.70
C GLU A 121 -17.33 6.66 -12.78
N ARG A 122 -16.80 7.18 -11.66
CA ARG A 122 -16.01 8.43 -11.65
C ARG A 122 -14.72 8.31 -12.48
N SER A 123 -14.08 7.15 -12.43
CA SER A 123 -12.84 6.88 -13.17
C SER A 123 -13.11 6.68 -14.68
N GLN A 124 -14.24 6.09 -15.06
CA GLN A 124 -14.68 5.98 -16.46
C GLN A 124 -15.06 7.34 -17.05
N MET A 125 -15.56 8.29 -16.24
CA MET A 125 -15.76 9.69 -16.66
C MET A 125 -14.44 10.47 -16.87
N ASN A 126 -13.35 10.05 -16.23
CA ASN A 126 -12.02 10.65 -16.39
C ASN A 126 -11.22 10.06 -17.55
N GLY A 127 -11.62 8.90 -18.10
CA GLY A 127 -11.02 8.25 -19.27
C GLY A 127 -11.32 8.92 -20.62
N ASN A 128 -11.82 10.15 -20.64
CA ASN A 128 -12.17 10.89 -21.86
C ASN A 128 -11.38 12.20 -21.94
N ASN A 129 -10.23 12.21 -22.65
CA ASN A 129 -9.54 13.37 -23.26
C ASN A 129 -9.48 14.73 -22.51
N ASN A 130 -9.76 14.77 -21.20
CA ASN A 130 -10.02 15.99 -20.43
C ASN A 130 -9.14 16.08 -19.18
N GLU A 131 -8.25 15.12 -18.89
CA GLU A 131 -7.36 15.21 -17.72
C GLU A 131 -6.47 16.46 -17.78
N SER A 132 -5.95 16.79 -18.95
CA SER A 132 -5.15 18.02 -19.16
C SER A 132 -5.98 19.28 -18.96
N ALA A 133 -7.22 19.30 -19.44
CA ALA A 133 -8.12 20.44 -19.28
C ALA A 133 -8.67 20.55 -17.85
N GLN A 134 -8.93 19.44 -17.16
CA GLN A 134 -9.24 19.40 -15.73
C GLN A 134 -8.08 19.93 -14.89
N LEU A 135 -6.85 19.50 -15.18
CA LEU A 135 -5.64 20.00 -14.52
C LEU A 135 -5.46 21.50 -14.76
N SER A 136 -5.60 21.94 -16.01
CA SER A 136 -5.51 23.36 -16.36
C SER A 136 -6.59 24.18 -15.65
N ASN A 137 -7.83 23.71 -15.61
CA ASN A 137 -8.93 24.37 -14.91
C ASN A 137 -8.66 24.46 -13.40
N PHE A 138 -8.14 23.40 -12.78
CA PHE A 138 -7.73 23.40 -11.39
C PHE A 138 -6.66 24.47 -11.13
N PHE A 139 -5.57 24.48 -11.90
CA PHE A 139 -4.51 25.48 -11.74
C PHE A 139 -5.01 26.90 -11.98
N ASN A 140 -5.82 27.12 -13.01
CA ASN A 140 -6.39 28.44 -13.32
C ASN A 140 -7.26 28.95 -12.16
N SER A 141 -8.10 28.08 -11.59
CA SER A 141 -8.93 28.42 -10.44
C SER A 141 -8.09 28.79 -9.21
N GLN A 142 -7.07 27.98 -8.90
CA GLN A 142 -6.16 28.24 -7.78
C GLN A 142 -5.37 29.54 -7.97
N MET A 143 -4.89 29.81 -9.18
CA MET A 143 -4.21 31.05 -9.53
C MET A 143 -5.12 32.27 -9.42
N GLU A 144 -6.37 32.19 -9.86
CA GLU A 144 -7.35 33.27 -9.70
C GLU A 144 -7.56 33.59 -8.21
N ARG A 145 -7.79 32.56 -7.40
CA ARG A 145 -8.02 32.68 -5.95
C ARG A 145 -6.82 33.30 -5.24
N MET A 146 -5.62 32.77 -5.48
CA MET A 146 -4.38 33.34 -4.93
C MET A 146 -4.19 34.80 -5.35
N THR A 147 -4.41 35.11 -6.62
CA THR A 147 -4.28 36.47 -7.15
C THR A 147 -5.25 37.44 -6.49
N ARG A 148 -6.51 37.02 -6.28
CA ARG A 148 -7.51 37.81 -5.54
C ARG A 148 -7.06 38.10 -4.11
N VAL A 149 -6.56 37.09 -3.40
CA VAL A 149 -6.04 37.25 -2.03
C VAL A 149 -4.88 38.26 -2.00
N LEU A 150 -3.94 38.15 -2.93
CA LEU A 150 -2.78 39.06 -3.02
C LEU A 150 -3.20 40.50 -3.33
N TYR A 151 -4.11 40.71 -4.28
CA TYR A 151 -4.62 42.04 -4.58
C TYR A 151 -5.38 42.66 -3.41
N GLN A 152 -6.15 41.86 -2.67
CA GLN A 152 -6.83 42.33 -1.48
C GLN A 152 -5.82 42.72 -0.39
N HIS A 153 -4.82 41.87 -0.14
CA HIS A 153 -3.75 42.14 0.81
C HIS A 153 -2.99 43.43 0.48
N GLN A 154 -2.69 43.67 -0.80
CA GLN A 154 -2.05 44.91 -1.25
C GLN A 154 -2.96 46.14 -1.09
N ARG A 155 -4.25 46.02 -1.39
CA ARG A 155 -5.22 47.12 -1.26
C ARG A 155 -5.47 47.55 0.18
N GLU A 156 -5.28 46.64 1.12
CA GLU A 156 -5.30 46.95 2.57
C GLU A 156 -4.05 47.73 3.02
N GLY A 157 -3.09 47.99 2.14
CA GLY A 157 -1.87 48.75 2.45
C GLY A 157 -0.78 47.93 3.13
N ASN A 158 -0.90 46.60 3.12
CA ASN A 158 0.12 45.72 3.69
C ASN A 158 1.39 45.69 2.84
N LEU A 159 2.53 45.51 3.50
CA LEU A 159 3.83 45.38 2.84
C LEU A 159 3.98 44.01 2.16
N PRO A 160 4.81 43.90 1.11
CA PRO A 160 5.14 42.60 0.52
C PRO A 160 5.74 41.64 1.54
N ILE A 161 5.23 40.42 1.57
CA ILE A 161 5.73 39.35 2.45
C ILE A 161 7.00 38.79 1.84
N GLN A 162 8.09 38.79 2.62
CA GLN A 162 9.41 38.32 2.17
C GLN A 162 9.71 36.88 2.60
N ASN A 163 9.05 36.41 3.67
CA ASN A 163 9.22 35.05 4.18
C ASN A 163 8.24 34.09 3.49
N ALA A 164 8.75 32.96 3.00
CA ALA A 164 7.95 31.98 2.26
C ALA A 164 6.88 31.30 3.13
N ASP A 165 7.21 30.94 4.37
CA ASP A 165 6.27 30.28 5.28
C ASP A 165 5.16 31.25 5.69
N GLU A 166 5.51 32.50 5.98
CA GLU A 166 4.52 33.57 6.27
C GLU A 166 3.61 33.84 5.07
N PHE A 167 4.16 33.81 3.85
CA PHE A 167 3.40 33.98 2.63
C PHE A 167 2.36 32.86 2.46
N VAL A 168 2.78 31.61 2.62
CA VAL A 168 1.87 30.46 2.54
C VAL A 168 0.80 30.55 3.62
N CYS A 169 1.18 30.80 4.87
CA CYS A 169 0.23 30.94 5.98
C CYS A 169 -0.80 32.05 5.73
N LEU A 170 -0.39 33.20 5.19
CA LEU A 170 -1.32 34.28 4.88
C LEU A 170 -2.33 33.89 3.80
N ILE A 171 -1.86 33.24 2.73
CA ILE A 171 -2.69 32.83 1.61
C ILE A 171 -3.71 31.78 2.04
N GLU A 172 -3.28 30.74 2.76
CA GLU A 172 -4.14 29.66 3.24
C GLU A 172 -5.12 30.13 4.34
N ALA A 173 -4.71 31.08 5.20
CA ALA A 173 -5.58 31.64 6.22
C ALA A 173 -6.70 32.51 5.64
N ARG A 174 -6.43 33.24 4.54
CA ARG A 174 -7.44 34.05 3.86
C ARG A 174 -8.36 33.22 2.97
N ASP A 175 -7.86 32.11 2.44
CA ASP A 175 -8.65 31.25 1.57
C ASP A 175 -8.32 29.76 1.76
N PRO A 176 -9.17 29.01 2.50
CA PRO A 176 -8.92 27.61 2.82
C PRO A 176 -8.82 26.66 1.63
N GLU A 177 -9.42 26.97 0.45
CA GLU A 177 -9.28 26.07 -0.71
C GLU A 177 -7.91 26.21 -1.42
N LEU A 178 -7.05 27.13 -0.96
CA LEU A 178 -5.64 27.20 -1.37
C LEU A 178 -4.74 26.31 -0.49
N CYS A 179 -5.28 25.70 0.57
CA CYS A 179 -4.53 24.83 1.47
C CYS A 179 -3.90 23.66 0.71
N GLY A 180 -2.57 23.52 0.80
CA GLY A 180 -1.82 22.47 0.12
C GLY A 180 -1.59 22.71 -1.38
N PHE A 181 -2.05 23.82 -1.96
CA PHE A 181 -1.75 24.17 -3.35
C PHE A 181 -0.24 24.29 -3.59
N PHE A 182 0.49 24.90 -2.66
CA PHE A 182 1.94 25.06 -2.74
C PHE A 182 2.69 23.72 -2.65
N ASP A 183 2.19 22.77 -1.86
CA ASP A 183 2.73 21.40 -1.82
C ASP A 183 2.56 20.69 -3.17
N ILE A 184 1.39 20.85 -3.79
CA ILE A 184 1.11 20.31 -5.13
C ILE A 184 2.07 20.92 -6.15
N LEU A 185 2.28 22.25 -6.12
CA LEU A 185 3.25 22.93 -6.98
C LEU A 185 4.66 22.43 -6.75
N PHE A 186 5.12 22.34 -5.50
CA PHE A 186 6.46 21.90 -5.16
C PHE A 186 6.73 20.48 -5.66
N ARG A 187 5.79 19.54 -5.43
CA ARG A 187 5.90 18.15 -5.89
C ARG A 187 5.88 18.05 -7.41
N SER A 188 5.08 18.87 -8.08
CA SER A 188 4.98 18.89 -9.55
C SER A 188 6.25 19.41 -10.20
N MET A 189 6.89 20.43 -9.62
CA MET A 189 8.14 21.00 -10.14
C MET A 189 9.38 20.16 -9.81
N ASN A 190 9.33 19.36 -8.74
CA ASN A 190 10.43 18.53 -8.26
C ASN A 190 10.07 17.03 -8.27
N PRO A 191 9.83 16.43 -9.46
CA PRO A 191 9.55 15.00 -9.50
C PRO A 191 10.76 14.22 -9.01
N ASN A 192 10.51 13.21 -8.17
CA ASN A 192 11.53 12.32 -7.59
C ASN A 192 12.46 11.65 -8.62
N GLU A 193 12.06 11.64 -9.90
CA GLU A 193 12.88 11.16 -11.02
C GLU A 193 14.08 12.04 -11.36
N LYS A 194 14.05 13.36 -11.05
CA LYS A 194 15.21 14.25 -11.27
C LYS A 194 16.45 13.78 -10.51
N ASN A 195 16.27 13.14 -9.35
CA ASN A 195 17.37 12.63 -8.51
C ASN A 195 17.92 11.25 -8.94
N LYS A 196 17.23 10.52 -9.84
CA LYS A 196 17.69 9.19 -10.30
C LYS A 196 18.71 9.27 -11.44
N LYS A 197 18.73 10.36 -12.21
CA LYS A 197 19.64 10.54 -13.36
C LYS A 197 20.99 11.18 -12.99
N THR A 198 21.14 11.67 -11.76
CA THR A 198 22.34 12.35 -11.25
C THR A 198 23.10 11.53 -10.20
N ARG A 199 22.73 10.27 -9.97
CA ARG A 199 23.39 9.39 -8.99
C ARG A 199 24.11 8.22 -9.66
#